data_AF-S8DMV4-F1
#
_entry.id   AF-S8DMV4-F1
#
_cell.length_a   1.000
_cell.length_b   1.000
_cell.length_c   1.000
_cell.angle_alpha   90.00
_cell.angle_beta   90.00
_cell.angle_gamma   90.00
#
_symmetry.space_group_name_H-M   'P 1'
#
loop_
_entity.id
_entity.type
_entity.pdbx_description
1 polymer ?
#
loop_
_entity_poly.entity_id
_entity_poly.type
_entity_poly.pdbx_seq_one_letter_code
_entity_poly.pdbx_strand_id
1 'polypeptide(L)'
;MRPLALLASPCSLHLATAVSRCTNFVPTFPSGCPYVTSVGATTGTSPETAANISSGGFSNVFATPSFQSADVKAYLASIGTEYSGLYNAAGRGYPDVSTQGENFIIGLHQKFYTIDGTSCASPTFASVVALLNDELLSAGKSRLGWLNPWLYSNPDALNDVTSGDNPGCATNGFSATTGWDPVTGLGTPNFAALKTAAGL
;
A
#
# COMPACT_ATOMS: atom_id res chain seq x y z
N MET A 1 1.28 -19.02 34.01
CA MET A 1 1.49 -19.17 32.55
C MET A 1 0.17 -19.56 31.93
N ARG A 2 -0.55 -18.60 31.33
CA ARG A 2 -1.78 -18.89 30.58
C ARG A 2 -1.36 -19.24 29.14
N PRO A 3 -1.88 -20.33 28.57
CA PRO A 3 -1.48 -20.76 27.23
C PRO A 3 -1.91 -19.70 26.21
N LEU A 4 -0.94 -19.29 25.40
CA LEU A 4 -1.10 -18.41 24.26
C LEU A 4 -2.03 -19.12 23.27
N ALA A 5 -3.27 -18.63 23.16
CA ALA A 5 -4.18 -19.09 22.12
C ALA A 5 -3.52 -18.77 20.77
N LEU A 6 -3.27 -19.82 19.98
CA LEU A 6 -2.88 -19.74 18.59
C LEU A 6 -4.09 -19.13 17.83
N LEU A 7 -4.20 -17.80 17.83
CA LEU A 7 -5.14 -17.09 16.96
C LEU A 7 -4.73 -17.45 15.54
N ALA A 8 -5.57 -18.24 14.86
CA ALA A 8 -5.44 -18.48 13.43
C ALA A 8 -5.28 -17.11 12.74
N SER A 9 -4.18 -16.93 12.01
CA SER A 9 -3.97 -15.70 11.24
C SER A 9 -5.19 -15.48 10.35
N PRO A 10 -5.86 -14.32 10.41
CA PRO A 10 -7.07 -14.06 9.61
C PRO A 10 -6.81 -14.07 8.10
N CYS A 11 -5.55 -14.18 7.69
CA CYS A 11 -5.11 -14.23 6.31
C CYS A 11 -4.42 -15.57 6.02
N SER A 12 -5.22 -16.55 5.59
CA SER A 12 -4.76 -17.86 5.09
C SER A 12 -4.95 -17.94 3.57
N LEU A 13 -3.98 -18.57 2.89
CA LEU A 13 -3.72 -18.48 1.45
C LEU A 13 -4.47 -19.54 0.61
N HIS A 14 -4.94 -19.17 -0.58
CA HIS A 14 -5.10 -20.06 -1.74
C HIS A 14 -4.27 -19.48 -2.89
N LEU A 15 -3.23 -20.19 -3.33
CA LEU A 15 -2.29 -19.73 -4.37
C LEU A 15 -2.94 -19.86 -5.76
N ALA A 16 -2.91 -18.81 -6.57
CA ALA A 16 -3.26 -18.88 -7.98
C ALA A 16 -1.97 -19.06 -8.83
N THR A 17 -1.95 -20.08 -9.68
CA THR A 17 -0.86 -20.35 -10.64
C THR A 17 -1.07 -19.56 -11.93
N ALA A 18 -0.06 -18.84 -12.42
CA ALA A 18 -0.13 -18.06 -13.66
C ALA A 18 -0.01 -18.94 -14.91
N VAL A 19 -0.90 -18.73 -15.90
CA VAL A 19 -0.86 -19.34 -17.24
C VAL A 19 -0.63 -18.24 -18.28
N SER A 20 0.07 -18.57 -19.36
CA SER A 20 0.72 -17.74 -20.38
C SER A 20 -0.19 -16.89 -21.31
N ARG A 21 -1.37 -16.48 -20.85
CA ARG A 21 -2.19 -15.41 -21.42
C ARG A 21 -2.84 -14.65 -20.26
N CYS A 22 -2.63 -13.34 -20.15
CA CYS A 22 -3.27 -12.58 -19.08
C CYS A 22 -4.79 -12.51 -19.33
N THR A 23 -5.53 -13.35 -18.63
CA THR A 23 -6.98 -13.29 -18.58
C THR A 23 -7.47 -12.48 -17.38
N ASN A 24 -6.62 -12.25 -16.37
CA ASN A 24 -6.92 -11.52 -15.14
C ASN A 24 -5.68 -10.81 -14.60
N PHE A 25 -5.86 -9.67 -13.95
CA PHE A 25 -4.88 -9.12 -13.01
C PHE A 25 -4.79 -10.03 -11.79
N VAL A 26 -3.57 -10.39 -11.39
CA VAL A 26 -3.31 -11.34 -10.31
C VAL A 26 -2.91 -10.57 -9.06
N PRO A 27 -3.78 -10.48 -8.04
CA PRO A 27 -3.43 -9.78 -6.81
C PRO A 27 -2.40 -10.57 -6.00
N THR A 28 -1.59 -9.86 -5.23
CA THR A 28 -0.53 -10.43 -4.39
C THR A 28 -0.99 -10.61 -2.94
N PHE A 29 -0.50 -11.67 -2.31
CA PHE A 29 -0.65 -11.91 -0.88
C PHE A 29 0.71 -11.75 -0.19
N PRO A 30 0.80 -11.13 1.00
CA PRO A 30 -0.30 -10.75 1.91
C PRO A 30 -0.94 -9.37 1.65
N SER A 31 -0.54 -8.63 0.62
CA SER A 31 -1.02 -7.25 0.37
C SER A 31 -2.55 -7.12 0.27
N GLY A 32 -3.23 -8.10 -0.32
CA GLY A 32 -4.70 -8.14 -0.38
C GLY A 32 -5.41 -8.35 0.97
N CYS A 33 -4.69 -8.63 2.06
CA CYS A 33 -5.22 -8.79 3.41
C CYS A 33 -5.62 -7.42 4.02
N PRO A 34 -6.84 -7.26 4.57
CA PRO A 34 -7.28 -5.97 5.16
C PRO A 34 -6.60 -5.64 6.50
N TYR A 35 -5.92 -6.61 7.12
CA TYR A 35 -5.21 -6.46 8.40
C TYR A 35 -3.71 -6.18 8.24
N VAL A 36 -3.22 -6.11 6.99
CA VAL A 36 -1.85 -5.70 6.67
C VAL A 36 -1.90 -4.32 6.08
N THR A 37 -1.04 -3.42 6.55
CA THR A 37 -0.76 -2.15 5.87
C THR A 37 0.13 -2.44 4.68
N SER A 38 -0.45 -2.48 3.49
CA SER A 38 0.25 -2.76 2.24
C SER A 38 0.96 -1.50 1.75
N VAL A 39 2.22 -1.64 1.34
CA VAL A 39 3.09 -0.51 0.95
C VAL A 39 3.48 -0.66 -0.52
N GLY A 40 3.03 0.29 -1.33
CA GLY A 40 3.43 0.46 -2.73
C GLY A 40 4.76 1.19 -2.88
N ALA A 41 5.15 1.45 -4.12
CA ALA A 41 6.39 2.13 -4.47
C ALA A 41 6.12 3.40 -5.28
N THR A 42 6.85 4.46 -4.95
CA THR A 42 6.95 5.70 -5.72
C THR A 42 8.37 5.90 -6.22
N THR A 43 8.55 6.84 -7.15
CA THR A 43 9.84 7.24 -7.71
C THR A 43 9.84 8.73 -8.00
N GLY A 44 11.03 9.34 -8.07
CA GLY A 44 11.18 10.79 -8.25
C GLY A 44 10.77 11.59 -7.02
N THR A 45 11.12 12.89 -7.01
CA THR A 45 10.87 13.79 -5.86
C THR A 45 10.20 15.10 -6.24
N SER A 46 10.26 15.51 -7.51
CA SER A 46 9.68 16.76 -8.03
C SER A 46 9.56 16.69 -9.57
N PRO A 47 8.58 15.96 -10.11
CA PRO A 47 7.46 15.31 -9.41
C PRO A 47 7.84 13.97 -8.75
N GLU A 48 7.14 13.62 -7.66
CA GLU A 48 7.02 12.23 -7.21
C GLU A 48 5.88 11.57 -7.98
N THR A 49 6.10 10.37 -8.52
CA THR A 49 5.12 9.61 -9.29
C THR A 49 5.08 8.17 -8.80
N ALA A 50 4.04 7.42 -9.18
CA ALA A 50 4.04 5.97 -9.02
C ALA A 50 5.27 5.37 -9.71
N ALA A 51 5.90 4.39 -9.05
CA ALA A 51 6.89 3.54 -9.70
C ALA A 51 6.17 2.41 -10.41
N ASN A 52 6.58 2.08 -11.64
CA ASN A 52 5.93 1.02 -12.44
C ASN A 52 5.98 -0.37 -11.77
N ILE A 53 6.92 -0.56 -10.84
CA ILE A 53 7.08 -1.78 -10.03
C ILE A 53 6.10 -1.84 -8.84
N SER A 54 5.30 -0.81 -8.60
CA SER A 54 4.39 -0.77 -7.46
C SER A 54 3.32 -1.84 -7.60
N SER A 55 3.29 -2.78 -6.64
CA SER A 55 2.24 -3.78 -6.61
C SER A 55 0.96 -3.16 -6.07
N GLY A 56 -0.13 -3.33 -6.82
CA GLY A 56 -1.45 -2.87 -6.42
C GLY A 56 -2.55 -3.56 -7.19
N GLY A 57 -3.80 -3.30 -6.81
CA GLY A 57 -4.99 -3.90 -7.42
C GLY A 57 -6.04 -4.26 -6.39
N PHE A 58 -6.85 -5.27 -6.70
CA PHE A 58 -7.99 -5.67 -5.88
C PHE A 58 -7.94 -7.15 -5.51
N SER A 59 -8.18 -7.45 -4.24
CA SER A 59 -8.16 -8.82 -3.71
C SER A 59 -9.26 -9.70 -4.32
N ASN A 60 -8.92 -10.93 -4.69
CA ASN A 60 -9.89 -11.95 -5.09
C ASN A 60 -10.47 -12.73 -3.89
N VAL A 61 -10.02 -12.46 -2.67
CA VAL A 61 -10.36 -13.24 -1.46
C VAL A 61 -11.09 -12.39 -0.43
N PHE A 62 -10.59 -11.19 -0.18
CA PHE A 62 -11.11 -10.32 0.88
C PHE A 62 -11.97 -9.23 0.25
N ALA A 63 -13.20 -9.08 0.74
CA ALA A 63 -14.08 -7.99 0.36
C ALA A 63 -13.51 -6.63 0.79
N THR A 64 -13.93 -5.55 0.13
CA THR A 64 -13.55 -4.19 0.51
C THR A 64 -13.93 -3.90 1.97
N PRO A 65 -12.97 -3.57 2.86
CA PRO A 65 -13.27 -3.26 4.24
C PRO A 65 -13.96 -1.90 4.37
N SER A 66 -14.76 -1.72 5.43
CA SER A 66 -15.58 -0.51 5.62
C SER A 66 -14.75 0.78 5.66
N PHE A 67 -13.55 0.74 6.24
CA PHE A 67 -12.65 1.90 6.32
C PHE A 67 -12.14 2.38 4.94
N GLN A 68 -12.20 1.53 3.91
CA GLN A 68 -11.72 1.83 2.55
C GLN A 68 -12.89 1.99 1.54
N SER A 69 -14.12 1.66 1.94
CA SER A 69 -15.24 1.51 1.01
C SER A 69 -15.55 2.77 0.18
N ALA A 70 -15.38 3.95 0.77
CA ALA A 70 -15.59 5.23 0.07
C ALA A 70 -14.53 5.47 -1.01
N ASP A 71 -13.26 5.23 -0.66
CA ASP A 71 -12.09 5.39 -1.52
C ASP A 71 -12.13 4.47 -2.73
N VAL A 72 -12.35 3.17 -2.49
CA VAL A 72 -12.48 2.18 -3.57
C VAL A 72 -13.66 2.52 -4.48
N LYS A 73 -14.80 2.94 -3.93
CA LYS A 73 -15.95 3.35 -4.74
C LYS A 73 -15.63 4.57 -5.61
N ALA A 74 -14.90 5.55 -5.07
CA ALA A 74 -14.49 6.74 -5.82
C ALA A 74 -13.54 6.38 -6.97
N TYR A 75 -12.54 5.53 -6.72
CA TYR A 75 -11.61 5.06 -7.74
C TYR A 75 -12.32 4.26 -8.84
N LEU A 76 -13.19 3.31 -8.47
CA LEU A 76 -13.93 2.51 -9.46
C LEU A 76 -14.85 3.38 -10.33
N ALA A 77 -15.39 4.47 -9.77
CA ALA A 77 -16.17 5.43 -10.54
C ALA A 77 -15.31 6.22 -11.54
N SER A 78 -14.04 6.49 -11.24
CA SER A 78 -13.14 7.23 -12.15
C SER A 78 -12.68 6.38 -13.34
N ILE A 79 -12.41 5.09 -13.13
CA ILE A 79 -11.97 4.18 -14.21
C ILE A 79 -13.14 3.56 -15.00
N GLY A 80 -14.37 3.63 -14.46
CA GLY A 80 -15.58 3.16 -15.13
C GLY A 80 -15.51 1.68 -15.54
N THR A 81 -15.53 1.41 -16.85
CA THR A 81 -15.47 0.04 -17.40
C THR A 81 -14.07 -0.40 -17.82
N GLU A 82 -13.05 0.43 -17.60
CA GLU A 82 -11.66 0.07 -17.89
C GLU A 82 -11.28 -1.19 -17.11
N TYR A 83 -10.65 -2.14 -17.81
CA TYR A 83 -10.26 -3.46 -17.27
C TYR A 83 -11.40 -4.31 -16.69
N SER A 84 -12.66 -4.03 -17.07
CA SER A 84 -13.81 -4.83 -16.62
C SER A 84 -13.60 -6.32 -16.93
N GLY A 85 -13.81 -7.15 -15.92
CA GLY A 85 -13.58 -8.60 -16.00
C GLY A 85 -12.14 -9.05 -15.73
N LEU A 86 -11.17 -8.12 -15.63
CA LEU A 86 -9.78 -8.47 -15.30
C LEU A 86 -9.47 -8.42 -13.80
N TYR A 87 -10.32 -7.78 -12.99
CA TYR A 87 -10.13 -7.67 -11.53
C TYR A 87 -11.46 -7.80 -10.77
N ASN A 88 -11.37 -8.13 -9.48
CA ASN A 88 -12.52 -8.18 -8.59
C ASN A 88 -12.84 -6.80 -8.00
N ALA A 89 -13.79 -6.07 -8.60
CA ALA A 89 -14.21 -4.74 -8.13
C ALA A 89 -14.81 -4.72 -6.72
N ALA A 90 -15.25 -5.87 -6.17
CA ALA A 90 -15.72 -5.97 -4.79
C ALA A 90 -14.60 -6.28 -3.78
N GLY A 91 -13.35 -6.39 -4.24
CA GLY A 91 -12.20 -6.75 -3.43
C GLY A 91 -11.62 -5.60 -2.62
N ARG A 92 -10.89 -5.94 -1.55
CA ARG A 92 -9.98 -5.01 -0.85
C ARG A 92 -8.97 -4.48 -1.86
N GLY A 93 -8.99 -3.17 -2.09
CA GLY A 93 -8.03 -2.50 -2.96
C GLY A 93 -6.70 -2.30 -2.22
N TYR A 94 -5.54 -2.42 -2.86
CA TYR A 94 -4.23 -2.18 -2.24
C TYR A 94 -3.28 -1.52 -3.26
N PRO A 95 -2.21 -0.83 -2.83
CA PRO A 95 -1.71 -0.70 -1.45
C PRO A 95 -2.53 0.27 -0.58
N ASP A 96 -2.19 0.40 0.71
CA ASP A 96 -2.77 1.42 1.59
C ASP A 96 -2.01 2.74 1.55
N VAL A 97 -0.69 2.66 1.39
CA VAL A 97 0.26 3.78 1.34
C VAL A 97 1.40 3.42 0.39
N SER A 98 2.30 4.34 0.13
CA SER A 98 3.51 4.09 -0.62
C SER A 98 4.70 4.87 -0.05
N THR A 99 5.91 4.51 -0.48
CA THR A 99 7.13 5.31 -0.29
C THR A 99 8.05 5.09 -1.48
N GLN A 100 9.16 5.84 -1.53
CA GLN A 100 10.21 5.63 -2.53
C GLN A 100 10.62 4.14 -2.58
N GLY A 101 10.60 3.58 -3.77
CA GLY A 101 10.93 2.17 -4.01
C GLY A 101 11.95 1.96 -5.12
N GLU A 102 12.36 3.01 -5.82
CA GLU A 102 13.39 2.94 -6.85
C GLU A 102 14.64 3.72 -6.43
N ASN A 103 15.76 3.39 -7.07
CA ASN A 103 17.04 4.01 -6.85
C ASN A 103 17.55 3.93 -5.39
N PHE A 104 17.16 2.87 -4.67
CA PHE A 104 17.50 2.69 -3.26
C PHE A 104 18.94 2.21 -3.10
N ILE A 105 19.76 2.99 -2.37
CA ILE A 105 21.17 2.64 -2.14
C ILE A 105 21.27 1.63 -1.00
N ILE A 106 21.91 0.48 -1.27
CA ILE A 106 22.24 -0.54 -0.27
C ILE A 106 23.74 -0.81 -0.23
N GLY A 107 24.23 -1.25 0.93
CA GLY A 107 25.56 -1.80 1.09
C GLY A 107 25.52 -3.34 1.11
N LEU A 108 26.17 -3.99 0.14
CA LEU A 108 26.28 -5.45 0.08
C LEU A 108 27.72 -5.82 -0.28
N HIS A 109 28.32 -6.79 0.42
CA HIS A 109 29.70 -7.24 0.17
C HIS A 109 30.72 -6.08 0.02
N GLN A 110 30.67 -5.10 0.93
CA GLN A 110 31.54 -3.90 0.95
C GLN A 110 31.42 -2.98 -0.29
N LYS A 111 30.35 -3.12 -1.09
CA LYS A 111 30.06 -2.27 -2.24
C LYS A 111 28.67 -1.65 -2.11
N PHE A 112 28.50 -0.50 -2.73
CA PHE A 112 27.20 0.14 -2.86
C PHE A 112 26.53 -0.29 -4.15
N TYR A 113 25.24 -0.58 -4.05
CA TYR A 113 24.37 -0.91 -5.16
C TYR A 113 23.12 -0.07 -5.08
N THR A 114 22.51 0.13 -6.23
CA THR A 114 21.17 0.65 -6.35
C THR A 114 20.24 -0.53 -6.61
N ILE A 115 19.16 -0.63 -5.85
CA ILE A 115 18.12 -1.64 -6.03
C ILE A 115 16.73 -0.99 -6.03
N ASP A 116 15.79 -1.70 -6.63
CA ASP A 116 14.40 -1.29 -6.73
C ASP A 116 13.49 -2.35 -6.09
N GLY A 117 12.33 -1.93 -5.60
CA GLY A 117 11.28 -2.81 -5.12
C GLY A 117 10.40 -2.19 -4.06
N THR A 118 9.17 -2.67 -3.96
CA THR A 118 8.32 -2.47 -2.76
C THR A 118 8.96 -3.05 -1.50
N SER A 119 9.94 -3.97 -1.66
CA SER A 119 10.83 -4.43 -0.59
C SER A 119 11.73 -3.33 -0.01
N CYS A 120 12.03 -2.26 -0.76
CA CYS A 120 12.69 -1.06 -0.25
C CYS A 120 11.68 -0.11 0.41
N ALA A 121 10.48 -0.02 -0.17
CA ALA A 121 9.43 0.87 0.31
C ALA A 121 8.86 0.43 1.68
N SER A 122 8.56 -0.87 1.82
CA SER A 122 7.97 -1.44 3.04
C SER A 122 8.76 -1.13 4.34
N PRO A 123 10.09 -1.40 4.42
CA PRO A 123 10.86 -1.05 5.61
C PRO A 123 11.04 0.46 5.80
N THR A 124 10.98 1.25 4.72
CA THR A 124 10.98 2.72 4.81
C THR A 124 9.75 3.21 5.56
N PHE A 125 8.56 2.78 5.14
CA PHE A 125 7.31 3.11 5.83
C PHE A 125 7.29 2.59 7.28
N ALA A 126 7.75 1.35 7.50
CA ALA A 126 7.85 0.79 8.85
C ALA A 126 8.75 1.64 9.78
N SER A 127 9.83 2.20 9.24
CA SER A 127 10.74 3.09 10.00
C SER A 127 10.07 4.41 10.36
N VAL A 128 9.28 5.00 9.45
CA VAL A 128 8.48 6.21 9.73
C VAL A 128 7.49 5.95 10.87
N VAL A 129 6.78 4.83 10.82
CA VAL A 129 5.84 4.44 11.89
C VAL A 129 6.56 4.18 13.21
N ALA A 130 7.76 3.58 13.19
CA ALA A 130 8.55 3.36 14.38
C ALA A 130 8.94 4.68 15.05
N LEU A 131 9.41 5.68 14.28
CA LEU A 131 9.71 7.02 14.76
C LEU A 131 8.48 7.71 15.34
N LEU A 132 7.33 7.60 14.68
CA LEU A 132 6.09 8.19 15.18
C LEU A 132 5.63 7.54 16.50
N ASN A 133 5.75 6.22 16.62
CA ASN A 133 5.45 5.53 17.87
C ASN A 133 6.43 5.90 19.00
N ASP A 134 7.71 6.12 18.69
CA ASP A 134 8.71 6.56 19.66
C ASP A 134 8.35 7.95 20.24
N GLU A 135 7.94 8.88 19.37
CA GLU A 135 7.47 10.19 19.81
C GLU A 135 6.18 10.11 20.63
N LEU A 136 5.21 9.27 20.22
CA LEU A 136 3.99 9.01 20.98
C LEU A 136 4.29 8.49 22.39
N LEU A 137 5.18 7.49 22.50
CA LEU A 137 5.56 6.92 23.78
C LEU A 137 6.30 7.94 24.66
N SER A 138 7.18 8.76 24.06
CA SER A 138 7.88 9.86 24.74
C SER A 138 6.91 10.92 25.29
N ALA A 139 5.78 11.14 24.62
CA ALA A 139 4.68 12.00 25.07
C ALA A 139 3.67 11.28 26.00
N GLY A 140 3.95 10.05 26.45
CA GLY A 140 3.06 9.29 27.34
C GLY A 140 1.78 8.77 26.66
N LYS A 141 1.74 8.74 25.32
CA LYS A 141 0.62 8.22 24.52
C LYS A 141 0.85 6.75 24.16
N SER A 142 -0.22 6.10 23.68
CA SER A 142 -0.13 4.73 23.17
C SER A 142 0.35 4.70 21.72
N ARG A 143 1.01 3.60 21.32
CA ARG A 143 1.36 3.30 19.92
C ARG A 143 0.12 3.16 19.03
N LEU A 144 0.27 3.41 17.73
CA LEU A 144 -0.84 3.42 16.76
C LEU A 144 -1.49 2.04 16.51
N GLY A 145 -0.74 0.95 16.62
CA GLY A 145 -1.29 -0.41 16.46
C GLY A 145 -1.69 -0.73 15.02
N TRP A 146 -2.93 -1.19 14.80
CA TRP A 146 -3.45 -1.49 13.47
C TRP A 146 -3.75 -0.19 12.70
N LEU A 147 -2.89 0.13 11.74
CA LEU A 147 -2.83 1.47 11.13
C LEU A 147 -3.96 1.77 10.15
N ASN A 148 -4.49 0.77 9.43
CA ASN A 148 -5.32 1.04 8.26
C ASN A 148 -6.51 1.97 8.59
N PRO A 149 -7.41 1.66 9.55
CA PRO A 149 -8.52 2.57 9.84
C PRO A 149 -8.09 3.99 10.21
N TRP A 150 -6.95 4.14 10.91
CA TRP A 150 -6.43 5.45 11.28
C TRP A 150 -5.89 6.21 10.05
N LEU A 151 -5.17 5.55 9.14
CA LEU A 151 -4.67 6.15 7.90
C LEU A 151 -5.82 6.64 7.00
N TYR A 152 -6.83 5.79 6.75
CA TYR A 152 -7.99 6.17 5.93
C TYR A 152 -8.86 7.25 6.58
N SER A 153 -8.77 7.44 7.90
CA SER A 153 -9.44 8.56 8.59
C SER A 153 -8.61 9.85 8.57
N ASN A 154 -7.33 9.79 8.17
CA ASN A 154 -6.40 10.93 8.16
C ASN A 154 -5.59 10.98 6.84
N PRO A 155 -6.24 10.99 5.66
CA PRO A 155 -5.53 11.00 4.38
C PRO A 155 -4.65 12.24 4.20
N ASP A 156 -5.03 13.38 4.78
CA ASP A 156 -4.26 14.64 4.74
C ASP A 156 -2.90 14.55 5.47
N ALA A 157 -2.65 13.45 6.20
CA ALA A 157 -1.34 13.17 6.79
C ALA A 157 -0.33 12.59 5.80
N LEU A 158 -0.74 12.37 4.54
CA LEU A 158 0.05 11.79 3.47
C LEU A 158 0.12 12.76 2.29
N ASN A 159 1.14 12.63 1.46
CA ASN A 159 1.26 13.37 0.20
C ASN A 159 0.65 12.51 -0.92
N ASP A 160 -0.40 13.03 -1.55
CA ASP A 160 -1.09 12.37 -2.65
C ASP A 160 -0.21 12.27 -3.90
N VAL A 161 -0.15 11.08 -4.50
CA VAL A 161 0.67 10.79 -5.70
C VAL A 161 -0.27 10.54 -6.86
N THR A 162 -0.41 11.54 -7.73
CA THR A 162 -1.53 11.58 -8.69
C THR A 162 -1.14 11.23 -10.12
N SER A 163 0.01 10.58 -10.34
CA SER A 163 0.49 10.25 -11.68
C SER A 163 1.40 9.02 -11.72
N GLY A 164 1.49 8.41 -12.90
CA GLY A 164 2.13 7.11 -13.12
C GLY A 164 1.15 5.95 -13.00
N ASP A 165 1.64 4.74 -13.23
CA ASP A 165 0.83 3.53 -13.37
C ASP A 165 1.58 2.27 -12.91
N ASN A 166 0.88 1.14 -12.76
CA ASN A 166 1.49 -0.16 -12.48
C ASN A 166 1.26 -1.16 -13.63
N PRO A 167 2.02 -1.04 -14.73
CA PRO A 167 1.78 -1.81 -15.95
C PRO A 167 1.87 -3.31 -15.71
N GLY A 168 0.95 -4.03 -16.33
CA GLY A 168 0.82 -5.47 -16.22
C GLY A 168 -0.08 -6.02 -17.33
N CYS A 169 0.06 -7.30 -17.64
CA CYS A 169 -0.78 -7.95 -18.66
C CYS A 169 -0.79 -7.27 -20.04
N ALA A 170 0.33 -6.65 -20.45
CA ALA A 170 0.44 -5.85 -21.67
C ALA A 170 -0.55 -4.66 -21.73
N THR A 171 -0.93 -4.13 -20.57
CA THR A 171 -1.70 -2.90 -20.36
C THR A 171 -0.90 -1.94 -19.50
N ASN A 172 -1.37 -0.69 -19.36
CA ASN A 172 -0.84 0.25 -18.37
C ASN A 172 -1.23 -0.14 -16.94
N GLY A 173 -2.08 -1.15 -16.75
CA GLY A 173 -2.59 -1.51 -15.43
C GLY A 173 -3.41 -0.38 -14.83
N PHE A 174 -3.38 -0.24 -13.52
CA PHE A 174 -4.06 0.85 -12.85
C PHE A 174 -3.21 2.12 -12.87
N SER A 175 -3.87 3.27 -12.95
CA SER A 175 -3.19 4.58 -12.86
C SER A 175 -3.36 5.18 -11.48
N ALA A 176 -2.33 5.89 -11.04
CA ALA A 176 -2.38 6.75 -9.88
C ALA A 176 -3.20 8.02 -10.19
N THR A 177 -3.97 8.50 -9.22
CA THR A 177 -4.90 9.61 -9.43
C THR A 177 -5.14 10.37 -8.13
N THR A 178 -5.98 11.41 -8.13
CA THR A 178 -6.29 12.16 -6.91
C THR A 178 -7.04 11.27 -5.90
N GLY A 179 -6.57 11.29 -4.66
CA GLY A 179 -7.09 10.46 -3.57
C GLY A 179 -6.51 9.05 -3.58
N TRP A 180 -7.19 8.09 -2.96
CA TRP A 180 -6.71 6.72 -2.95
C TRP A 180 -6.73 6.09 -4.35
N ASP A 181 -5.67 5.38 -4.70
CA ASP A 181 -5.59 4.56 -5.89
C ASP A 181 -4.91 3.19 -5.63
N PRO A 182 -5.15 2.17 -6.48
CA PRO A 182 -4.54 0.85 -6.35
C PRO A 182 -3.13 0.80 -6.97
N VAL A 183 -2.36 1.88 -6.85
CA VAL A 183 -0.96 1.97 -7.27
C VAL A 183 -0.10 2.50 -6.12
N THR A 184 -0.50 3.61 -5.51
CA THR A 184 0.22 4.34 -4.46
C THR A 184 -0.56 4.45 -3.15
N GLY A 185 -1.80 3.96 -3.13
CA GLY A 185 -2.65 3.97 -1.96
C GLY A 185 -3.10 5.38 -1.63
N LEU A 186 -3.07 5.75 -0.36
CA LEU A 186 -3.30 7.12 0.11
C LEU A 186 -2.08 8.04 -0.11
N GLY A 187 -1.01 7.55 -0.75
CA GLY A 187 0.21 8.30 -1.02
C GLY A 187 1.35 8.08 -0.01
N THR A 188 2.29 9.03 0.03
CA THR A 188 3.54 8.92 0.80
C THR A 188 3.50 9.62 2.16
N PRO A 189 4.20 9.13 3.19
CA PRO A 189 4.10 9.71 4.53
C PRO A 189 4.65 11.13 4.61
N ASN A 190 3.83 12.07 5.05
CA ASN A 190 4.28 13.38 5.50
C ASN A 190 4.48 13.35 7.02
N PHE A 191 5.72 13.21 7.48
CA PHE A 191 5.99 12.97 8.90
C PHE A 191 5.45 14.08 9.83
N ALA A 192 5.53 15.35 9.41
CA ALA A 192 5.00 16.46 10.20
C ALA A 192 3.47 16.42 10.31
N ALA A 193 2.78 16.10 9.21
CA ALA A 193 1.33 15.95 9.21
C ALA A 193 0.88 14.70 9.98
N LEU A 194 1.61 13.58 9.88
CA LEU A 194 1.38 12.37 10.67
C LEU A 194 1.47 12.64 12.18
N LYS A 195 2.48 13.41 12.63
CA LYS A 195 2.58 13.83 14.03
C LYS A 195 1.35 14.60 14.48
N THR A 196 0.95 15.59 13.69
CA THR A 196 -0.23 16.41 13.96
C THR A 196 -1.49 15.53 14.06
N ALA A 197 -1.69 14.62 13.10
CA ALA A 197 -2.82 13.68 13.09
C ALA A 197 -2.81 12.69 14.27
N ALA A 198 -1.62 12.33 14.78
CA ALA A 198 -1.47 11.49 15.96
C ALA A 198 -1.61 12.27 17.28
N GLY A 199 -1.84 13.59 17.20
CA GLY A 199 -2.00 14.49 18.34
C GLY A 199 -0.70 14.76 19.08
N LEU A 200 0.44 14.73 18.37
CA LEU A 200 1.74 15.21 18.84
C LEU A 200 1.95 16.69 18.56
#